data_AF-A0AAW5MY14-F1
#
_entry.id   AF-A0AAW5MY14-F1
#
_cell.length_a   1.000
_cell.length_b   1.000
_cell.length_c   1.000
_cell.angle_alpha   90.00
_cell.angle_beta   90.00
_cell.angle_gamma   90.00
#
_symmetry.space_group_name_H-M   'P 1'
#
loop_
_entity.id
_entity.type
_entity.pdbx_description
1 polymer ?
#
loop_
_entity_poly.entity_id
_entity_poly.type
_entity_poly.pdbx_seq_one_letter_code
_entity_poly.pdbx_strand_id
1 'polypeptide(L)'
;MIELPEVIRNATGIRVFGKRLKSFVFSTDVAVIRNTNADAVIAVYPFTPQPVITAAIVLAADVPVFCGVGGGLTMGKRVVNLA
;
A
#
# COMPACT_ATOMS: atom_id res chain seq x y z
N MET A 1 -17.53 -4.20 3.77
CA MET A 1 -16.58 -3.09 3.52
C MET A 1 -15.99 -2.68 4.86
N ILE A 2 -14.67 -2.57 4.94
CA ILE A 2 -13.90 -2.13 6.10
C ILE A 2 -13.86 -0.61 6.05
N GLU A 3 -14.41 0.02 7.10
CA GLU A 3 -14.48 1.46 7.21
C GLU A 3 -13.48 1.95 8.24
N LEU A 4 -12.73 2.98 7.85
CA LEU A 4 -11.80 3.65 8.73
C LEU A 4 -12.52 4.56 9.72
N PRO A 5 -12.02 4.64 10.96
CA PRO A 5 -12.54 5.57 11.96
C PRO A 5 -12.49 7.02 11.48
N GLU A 6 -13.54 7.80 11.76
CA GLU A 6 -13.62 9.20 11.33
C GLU A 6 -12.45 10.07 11.84
N VAL A 7 -11.90 9.75 13.02
CA VAL A 7 -10.78 10.47 13.64
C VAL A 7 -9.53 10.55 12.75
N ILE A 8 -9.35 9.58 11.83
CA ILE A 8 -8.26 9.61 10.83
C ILE A 8 -8.31 10.85 9.95
N ARG A 9 -9.50 11.46 9.74
CA ARG A 9 -9.62 12.68 8.94
C ARG A 9 -8.92 13.87 9.59
N ASN A 10 -8.64 13.84 10.90
CA ASN A 10 -7.85 14.85 11.60
C ASN A 10 -6.34 14.70 11.36
N ALA A 11 -5.88 13.58 10.81
CA ALA A 11 -4.47 13.37 10.52
C ALA A 11 -3.95 14.36 9.47
N THR A 12 -2.68 14.76 9.63
CA THR A 12 -1.99 15.62 8.67
C THR A 12 -1.77 14.91 7.34
N GLY A 13 -1.54 13.59 7.34
CA GLY A 13 -1.34 12.80 6.14
C GLY A 13 -0.11 13.22 5.31
N ILE A 14 0.06 12.59 4.15
CA ILE A 14 1.12 12.89 3.19
C ILE A 14 0.54 13.26 1.83
N ARG A 15 1.25 14.09 1.05
CA ARG A 15 0.84 14.45 -0.31
C ARG A 15 1.63 13.62 -1.32
N VAL A 16 0.91 12.87 -2.16
CA VAL A 16 1.49 12.04 -3.22
C VAL A 16 0.66 12.25 -4.48
N PHE A 17 1.32 12.62 -5.59
CA PHE A 17 0.67 12.94 -6.87
C PHE A 17 -0.55 13.89 -6.75
N GLY A 18 -0.43 14.92 -5.91
CA GLY A 18 -1.51 15.90 -5.68
C GLY A 18 -2.65 15.44 -4.76
N LYS A 19 -2.70 14.16 -4.34
CA LYS A 19 -3.68 13.63 -3.38
C LYS A 19 -3.11 13.63 -1.97
N ARG A 20 -3.91 14.05 -0.98
CA ARG A 20 -3.57 13.95 0.45
C ARG A 20 -4.05 12.61 1.00
N LEU A 21 -3.11 11.71 1.27
CA LEU A 21 -3.35 10.39 1.85
C LEU A 21 -3.28 10.50 3.37
N LYS A 22 -4.37 10.19 4.08
CA LYS A 22 -4.44 10.26 5.56
C LYS A 22 -4.51 8.88 6.19
N SER A 23 -4.85 7.87 5.41
CA SER A 23 -5.04 6.51 5.86
C SER A 23 -4.45 5.49 4.92
N PHE A 24 -3.95 4.41 5.52
CA PHE A 24 -3.31 3.33 4.83
C PHE A 24 -3.84 2.02 5.39
N VAL A 25 -4.32 1.14 4.51
CA VAL A 25 -4.51 -0.27 4.89
C VAL A 25 -3.18 -0.98 4.73
N PHE A 26 -2.74 -1.70 5.77
CA PHE A 26 -1.54 -2.51 5.69
C PHE A 26 -1.93 -3.96 5.44
N SER A 27 -1.84 -4.40 4.18
CA SER A 27 -2.27 -5.74 3.77
C SER A 27 -1.73 -6.12 2.40
N THR A 28 -1.56 -7.42 2.17
CA THR A 28 -1.40 -8.04 0.84
C THR A 28 -2.62 -8.88 0.44
N ASP A 29 -3.64 -8.95 1.30
CA ASP A 29 -4.89 -9.65 1.02
C ASP A 29 -5.75 -8.83 0.05
N VAL A 30 -5.95 -9.37 -1.15
CA VAL A 30 -6.73 -8.73 -2.22
C VAL A 30 -8.18 -8.49 -1.84
N ALA A 31 -8.80 -9.34 -1.01
CA ALA A 31 -10.17 -9.15 -0.56
C ALA A 31 -10.27 -7.96 0.39
N VAL A 32 -9.29 -7.81 1.30
CA VAL A 32 -9.19 -6.64 2.18
C VAL A 32 -8.97 -5.36 1.37
N ILE A 33 -8.05 -5.40 0.41
CA ILE A 33 -7.69 -4.26 -0.45
C ILE A 33 -8.91 -3.79 -1.27
N ARG A 34 -9.70 -4.69 -1.86
CA ARG A 34 -10.92 -4.32 -2.60
C ARG A 34 -12.03 -3.78 -1.72
N ASN A 35 -12.04 -4.12 -0.43
CA ASN A 35 -13.17 -3.86 0.44
C ASN A 35 -12.82 -2.90 1.58
N THR A 36 -12.03 -1.84 1.32
CA THR A 36 -11.71 -0.82 2.33
C THR A 36 -11.89 0.59 1.77
N ASN A 37 -12.21 1.56 2.63
CA ASN A 37 -12.25 2.99 2.26
C ASN A 37 -10.92 3.74 2.54
N ALA A 38 -9.80 3.01 2.63
CA ALA A 38 -8.50 3.62 2.89
C ALA A 38 -8.00 4.46 1.73
N ASP A 39 -7.29 5.55 2.02
CA ASP A 39 -6.82 6.47 0.98
C ASP A 39 -5.71 5.84 0.12
N ALA A 40 -4.99 4.84 0.66
CA ALA A 40 -3.92 4.09 0.02
C ALA A 40 -3.68 2.70 0.66
N VAL A 41 -2.90 1.86 -0.03
CA VAL A 41 -2.48 0.53 0.44
C VAL A 41 -0.98 0.51 0.70
N ILE A 42 -0.56 -0.06 1.83
CA ILE A 42 0.82 -0.46 2.08
C ILE A 42 0.88 -1.99 1.97
N ALA A 43 1.66 -2.48 1.01
CA ALA A 43 1.83 -3.90 0.77
C ALA A 43 3.28 -4.31 1.02
N VAL A 44 3.54 -4.75 2.26
CA VAL A 44 4.83 -5.30 2.67
C VAL A 44 4.67 -6.78 2.91
N TYR A 45 5.58 -7.56 2.34
CA TYR A 45 5.62 -9.00 2.47
C TYR A 45 7.07 -9.46 2.69
N PRO A 46 7.31 -10.50 3.52
CA PRO A 46 8.65 -10.92 3.92
C PRO A 46 9.32 -11.84 2.88
N PHE A 47 9.09 -11.61 1.59
CA PHE A 47 9.62 -12.45 0.51
C PHE A 47 10.37 -11.59 -0.50
N THR A 48 11.25 -12.23 -1.29
CA THR A 48 11.87 -11.57 -2.44
C THR A 48 10.77 -10.97 -3.33
N PRO A 49 10.87 -9.69 -3.71
CA PRO A 49 9.85 -9.06 -4.52
C PRO A 49 9.72 -9.77 -5.86
N GLN A 50 8.50 -10.20 -6.16
CA GLN A 50 8.16 -10.80 -7.45
C GLN A 50 7.21 -9.84 -8.15
N PRO A 51 7.50 -9.43 -9.41
CA PRO A 51 6.65 -8.49 -10.14
C PRO A 51 5.18 -8.93 -10.23
N VAL A 52 4.92 -10.24 -10.27
CA VAL A 52 3.56 -10.80 -10.29
C VAL A 52 2.75 -10.45 -9.04
N ILE A 53 3.39 -10.41 -7.86
CA ILE A 53 2.74 -10.05 -6.60
C ILE A 53 2.37 -8.57 -6.63
N THR A 54 3.31 -7.71 -7.00
CA THR A 54 3.09 -6.27 -7.16
C THR A 54 1.96 -6.00 -8.17
N ALA A 55 1.99 -6.63 -9.34
CA ALA A 55 0.97 -6.47 -10.37
C ALA A 55 -0.42 -6.89 -9.89
N ALA A 56 -0.53 -8.00 -9.15
CA ALA A 56 -1.80 -8.47 -8.60
C ALA A 56 -2.38 -7.49 -7.57
N ILE A 57 -1.54 -6.93 -6.69
CA ILE A 57 -1.96 -5.94 -5.70
C ILE A 57 -2.39 -4.64 -6.38
N VAL A 58 -1.62 -4.16 -7.37
CA VAL A 58 -1.96 -2.96 -8.14
C VAL A 58 -3.27 -3.15 -8.90
N LEU A 59 -3.48 -4.32 -9.51
CA LEU A 59 -4.73 -4.65 -10.19
C LEU A 59 -5.91 -4.69 -9.21
N ALA A 60 -5.68 -5.17 -7.98
CA ALA A 60 -6.70 -5.18 -6.95
C ALA A 60 -6.92 -3.80 -6.33
N ALA A 61 -6.01 -2.84 -6.37
CA ALA A 61 -6.21 -1.57 -5.67
C ALA A 61 -6.82 -0.49 -6.59
N ASP A 62 -7.91 0.14 -6.15
CA ASP A 62 -8.45 1.37 -6.79
C ASP A 62 -7.81 2.66 -6.21
N VAL A 63 -6.81 2.51 -5.35
CA VAL A 63 -6.11 3.58 -4.64
C VAL A 63 -4.59 3.39 -4.75
N PRO A 64 -3.78 4.44 -4.52
CA PRO A 64 -2.32 4.31 -4.59
C PRO A 64 -1.78 3.17 -3.72
N VAL A 65 -0.84 2.40 -4.27
CA VAL A 65 -0.21 1.27 -3.58
C VAL A 65 1.27 1.54 -3.36
N PHE A 66 1.72 1.27 -2.15
CA PHE A 66 3.12 1.30 -1.75
C PHE A 66 3.59 -0.14 -1.57
N CYS A 67 4.14 -0.72 -2.65
CA CYS A 67 4.65 -2.10 -2.65
C CYS A 67 6.09 -2.16 -2.16
N GLY A 68 6.42 -3.19 -1.37
CA GLY A 68 7.82 -3.53 -1.09
C GLY A 68 8.59 -2.56 -0.17
N VAL A 69 7.90 -1.60 0.46
CA VAL A 69 8.51 -0.66 1.41
C VAL A 69 8.56 -1.26 2.81
N GLY A 70 9.71 -1.81 3.22
CA GLY A 70 9.99 -2.06 4.64
C GLY A 70 10.22 -3.50 5.08
N GLY A 71 10.45 -4.44 4.17
CA GLY A 71 10.99 -5.75 4.53
C GLY A 71 12.48 -5.65 4.82
N GLY A 72 12.90 -5.79 6.09
CA GLY A 72 14.33 -5.72 6.48
C GLY A 72 15.26 -6.71 5.76
N LEU A 73 14.71 -7.73 5.09
CA LEU A 73 15.44 -8.70 4.25
C LEU A 73 15.78 -8.17 2.85
N THR A 74 15.04 -7.20 2.33
CA THR A 74 15.20 -6.67 0.98
C THR A 74 15.76 -5.25 1.06
N MET A 75 17.09 -5.15 1.12
CA MET A 75 17.83 -3.89 1.13
C MET A 75 18.56 -3.67 -0.21
N GLY A 76 18.93 -2.42 -0.50
CA GLY A 76 19.81 -2.05 -1.61
C GLY A 76 19.11 -1.74 -2.95
N LYS A 77 19.91 -1.54 -4.02
CA LYS A 77 19.47 -1.07 -5.35
C LYS A 77 18.38 -1.92 -6.00
N ARG A 78 18.26 -3.19 -5.60
CA ARG A 78 17.27 -4.11 -6.16
C ARG A 78 15.83 -3.62 -5.91
N VAL A 79 15.57 -3.05 -4.74
CA VAL A 79 14.24 -2.50 -4.39
C VAL A 79 13.90 -1.28 -5.23
N VAL A 80 14.90 -0.44 -5.55
CA VAL A 80 14.71 0.75 -6.39
C VAL A 80 14.28 0.39 -7.81
N ASN A 81 14.81 -0.71 -8.36
CA ASN A 81 14.47 -1.16 -9.72
C ASN A 81 13.11 -1.88 -9.82
N LEU A 82 12.45 -2.15 -8.68
CA LEU A 82 11.16 -2.84 -8.60
C LEU A 82 10.00 -1.88 -8.31
N ALA A 83 10.30 -0.65 -7.91
CA ALA A 83 9.35 0.45 -7.69
C ALA A 83 9.22 1.30 -8.97
#